data_AF-A0A9D6K4D3-F1
#
_entry.id   AF-A0A9D6K4D3-F1
#
_cell.length_a   1.000
_cell.length_b   1.000
_cell.length_c   1.000
_cell.angle_alpha   90.00
_cell.angle_beta   90.00
_cell.angle_gamma   90.00
#
_symmetry.space_group_name_H-M   'P 1'
#
loop_
_entity.id
_entity.type
_entity.pdbx_description
1 polymer ?
#
loop_
_entity_poly.entity_id
_entity_poly.type
_entity_poly.pdbx_seq_one_letter_code
_entity_poly.pdbx_strand_id
1 'polypeptide(L)'
;MKFSPKNLVRILFFLFSFPAIAASQVATYEQLVKAIRQTRAATVQRIESAVRQEKVREAWETGKLIDEHVLQFKERADYGKRVLDKLAGDLGTSQTELSLMLQFARAYPMNWPANKLSWSHYQALLSLNDPEEREAVAREALNRNWTRDQVREEIRKRKSRSGGSEAETWPTVPLVAKPGKIGTYLVIDWNGKKVYDLGFANFYEIKGPVPEPTNPPAEDLYTYEVQVEDVIDGDTFWANIHLGFGIWTHQKLRLRGLDAPEIESAEGKEAKEFLKKLLSPATRHSSPVMIKTVRSDKYDRYLADVWAGKIYINQELLDKELAVRVND
;
A
#
# COMPACT_ATOMS: atom_id res chain seq x y z
N MET A 1 -10.66 18.14 37.38
CA MET A 1 -9.78 19.32 37.12
C MET A 1 -10.65 20.51 36.76
N LYS A 2 -10.69 21.56 37.60
CA LYS A 2 -11.40 22.81 37.31
C LYS A 2 -10.51 23.68 36.41
N PHE A 3 -10.92 23.92 35.16
CA PHE A 3 -10.21 24.84 34.28
C PHE A 3 -10.54 26.29 34.66
N SER A 4 -9.49 27.08 34.93
CA SER A 4 -9.60 28.51 35.26
C SER A 4 -9.80 29.34 33.98
N PRO A 5 -10.78 30.26 33.93
CA PRO A 5 -11.08 31.08 32.75
C PRO A 5 -9.93 32.02 32.34
N LYS A 6 -8.94 32.24 33.20
CA LYS A 6 -7.76 33.09 32.91
C LYS A 6 -6.79 32.47 31.89
N ASN A 7 -6.83 31.14 31.69
CA ASN A 7 -5.97 30.46 30.71
C ASN A 7 -6.56 30.46 29.30
N LEU A 8 -7.88 30.57 29.13
CA LEU A 8 -8.51 30.70 27.80
C LEU A 8 -8.22 32.05 27.14
N VAL A 9 -8.20 33.13 27.93
CA VAL A 9 -7.97 34.49 27.40
C VAL A 9 -6.54 34.66 26.88
N ARG A 10 -5.55 33.96 27.46
CA ARG A 10 -4.16 33.95 26.96
C ARG A 10 -3.97 33.16 25.67
N ILE A 11 -4.73 32.07 25.47
CA ILE A 11 -4.66 31.23 24.26
C ILE A 11 -5.36 31.93 23.09
N LEU A 12 -6.45 32.67 23.34
CA LEU A 12 -7.11 33.47 22.28
C LEU A 12 -6.28 34.68 21.83
N PHE A 13 -5.44 35.27 22.68
CA PHE A 13 -4.62 36.45 22.32
C PHE A 13 -3.45 36.11 21.38
N PHE A 14 -2.97 34.85 21.37
CA PHE A 14 -1.85 34.44 20.51
C PHE A 14 -2.27 34.06 19.09
N LEU A 15 -3.56 33.74 18.87
CA LEU A 15 -4.08 33.33 17.55
C LEU A 15 -4.48 34.51 16.64
N PHE A 16 -4.57 35.73 17.19
CA PHE A 16 -4.92 36.95 16.44
C PHE A 16 -3.91 38.08 16.68
N SER A 17 -2.60 37.79 16.54
CA SER A 17 -1.61 38.85 16.42
C SER A 17 -1.74 39.47 15.02
N PHE A 18 -2.54 40.54 14.91
CA PHE A 18 -2.59 41.34 13.70
C PHE A 18 -1.25 42.08 13.57
N PRO A 19 -0.51 41.93 12.46
CA PRO A 19 0.63 42.80 12.22
C PRO A 19 0.12 44.24 12.24
N ALA A 20 0.71 45.09 13.08
CA ALA A 20 0.43 46.52 13.08
C ALA A 20 0.73 47.05 11.67
N ILE A 21 -0.30 47.36 10.90
CA ILE A 21 -0.13 48.05 9.63
C ILE A 21 0.28 49.46 10.01
N ALA A 22 1.56 49.78 9.86
CA ALA A 22 2.05 51.14 10.04
C ALA A 22 1.32 52.04 9.02
N ALA A 23 0.34 52.81 9.50
CA ALA A 23 -0.48 53.70 8.68
C ALA A 23 0.34 54.77 7.91
N SER A 24 1.63 54.91 8.22
CA SER A 24 2.57 55.83 7.59
C SER A 24 3.04 55.42 6.18
N GLN A 25 2.67 54.26 5.65
CA GLN A 25 3.16 53.75 4.34
C GLN A 25 2.18 53.87 3.17
N VAL A 26 0.99 54.43 3.37
CA VAL A 26 -0.04 54.56 2.31
C VAL A 26 -0.42 56.03 2.15
N ALA A 27 0.30 56.75 1.29
CA ALA A 27 0.13 58.18 1.09
C ALA A 27 -0.91 58.52 -0.01
N THR A 28 -1.18 57.59 -0.94
CA THR A 28 -2.12 57.83 -2.06
C THR A 28 -3.23 56.78 -2.14
N TYR A 29 -4.36 57.13 -2.77
CA TYR A 29 -5.47 56.20 -3.01
C TYR A 29 -5.04 54.97 -3.83
N GLU A 30 -4.14 55.14 -4.80
CA GLU A 30 -3.61 54.03 -5.59
C GLU A 30 -2.78 53.05 -4.73
N GLN A 31 -1.94 53.59 -3.83
CA GLN A 31 -1.21 52.78 -2.85
C GLN A 31 -2.17 52.03 -1.91
N LEU A 32 -3.28 52.67 -1.51
CA LEU A 32 -4.32 52.04 -0.69
C LEU A 32 -4.97 50.85 -1.41
N VAL A 33 -5.39 51.04 -2.66
CA VAL A 33 -5.98 49.97 -3.48
C VAL A 33 -4.99 48.81 -3.67
N LYS A 34 -3.71 49.11 -3.94
CA LYS A 34 -2.65 48.09 -4.06
C LYS A 34 -2.45 47.32 -2.76
N ALA A 35 -2.36 48.00 -1.61
CA ALA A 35 -2.17 47.38 -0.30
C ALA A 35 -3.37 46.48 0.08
N ILE A 36 -4.60 46.92 -0.21
CA ILE A 36 -5.81 46.11 0.02
C ILE A 36 -5.80 44.84 -0.86
N ARG A 37 -5.46 44.96 -2.15
CA ARG A 37 -5.35 43.81 -3.06
C ARG A 37 -4.30 42.81 -2.58
N GLN A 38 -3.12 43.29 -2.18
CA GLN A 38 -2.05 42.46 -1.62
C GLN A 38 -2.48 41.76 -0.33
N THR A 39 -3.16 42.48 0.57
CA THR A 39 -3.69 41.91 1.82
C THR A 39 -4.70 40.80 1.55
N ARG A 40 -5.62 41.01 0.59
CA ARG A 40 -6.58 39.98 0.18
C ARG A 40 -5.89 38.75 -0.41
N ALA A 41 -4.96 38.96 -1.33
CA ALA A 41 -4.19 37.87 -1.94
C ALA A 41 -3.40 37.07 -0.89
N ALA A 42 -2.72 37.75 0.05
CA ALA A 42 -2.01 37.11 1.14
C ALA A 42 -2.94 36.32 2.08
N THR A 43 -4.14 36.84 2.36
CA THR A 43 -5.15 36.14 3.16
C THR A 43 -5.64 34.87 2.47
N VAL A 44 -5.97 34.92 1.18
CA VAL A 44 -6.34 33.73 0.40
C VAL A 44 -5.21 32.68 0.45
N GLN A 45 -3.97 33.09 0.21
CA GLN A 45 -2.80 32.19 0.26
C GLN A 45 -2.61 31.53 1.64
N ARG A 46 -2.80 32.29 2.73
CA ARG A 46 -2.73 31.72 4.10
C ARG A 46 -3.84 30.70 4.36
N ILE A 47 -5.07 31.00 3.94
CA ILE A 47 -6.21 30.07 4.07
C ILE A 47 -5.94 28.79 3.29
N GLU A 48 -5.54 28.90 2.01
CA GLU A 48 -5.22 27.76 1.17
C GLU A 48 -4.07 26.91 1.73
N SER A 49 -3.03 27.56 2.26
CA SER A 49 -1.93 26.86 2.92
C SER A 49 -2.39 26.11 4.17
N ALA A 50 -3.21 26.75 5.02
CA ALA A 50 -3.74 26.11 6.22
C ALA A 50 -4.61 24.90 5.88
N VAL A 51 -5.53 25.04 4.92
CA VAL A 51 -6.39 23.94 4.44
C VAL A 51 -5.54 22.78 3.90
N ARG A 52 -4.49 23.07 3.12
CA ARG A 52 -3.58 22.03 2.61
C ARG A 52 -2.88 21.27 3.74
N GLN A 53 -2.42 21.97 4.77
CA GLN A 53 -1.75 21.35 5.91
C GLN A 53 -2.70 20.50 6.76
N GLU A 54 -3.90 21.00 7.03
CA GLU A 54 -4.89 20.24 7.79
C GLU A 54 -5.33 18.98 7.04
N LYS A 55 -5.46 19.01 5.70
CA LYS A 55 -5.71 17.80 4.90
C LYS A 55 -4.61 16.75 5.01
N VAL A 56 -3.34 17.16 5.08
CA VAL A 56 -2.22 16.23 5.26
C VAL A 56 -2.26 15.62 6.66
N ARG A 57 -2.56 16.44 7.68
CA ARG A 57 -2.73 15.96 9.05
C ARG A 57 -3.88 14.96 9.16
N GLU A 58 -5.05 15.30 8.64
CA GLU A 58 -6.23 14.42 8.62
C GLU A 58 -5.92 13.08 7.95
N ALA A 59 -5.24 13.09 6.80
CA ALA A 59 -4.83 11.88 6.11
C ALA A 59 -3.90 11.01 6.96
N TRP A 60 -2.92 11.63 7.64
CA TRP A 60 -2.00 10.91 8.53
C TRP A 60 -2.72 10.33 9.75
N GLU A 61 -3.54 11.13 10.43
CA GLU A 61 -4.30 10.72 11.62
C GLU A 61 -5.27 9.59 11.28
N THR A 62 -6.00 9.71 10.17
CA THR A 62 -6.90 8.66 9.69
C THR A 62 -6.14 7.37 9.42
N GLY A 63 -5.03 7.46 8.68
CA GLY A 63 -4.18 6.31 8.41
C GLY A 63 -3.62 5.68 9.69
N LYS A 64 -3.26 6.49 10.68
CA LYS A 64 -2.74 6.03 11.96
C LYS A 64 -3.79 5.31 12.79
N LEU A 65 -5.01 5.83 12.84
CA LEU A 65 -6.16 5.18 13.49
C LEU A 65 -6.46 3.83 12.86
N ILE A 66 -6.45 3.76 11.52
CA ILE A 66 -6.63 2.51 10.79
C ILE A 66 -5.49 1.54 11.11
N ASP A 67 -4.23 2.00 11.07
CA ASP A 67 -3.07 1.17 11.36
C ASP A 67 -3.14 0.59 12.77
N GLU A 68 -3.37 1.42 13.78
CA GLU A 68 -3.49 0.96 15.17
C GLU A 68 -4.61 -0.05 15.35
N HIS A 69 -5.77 0.20 14.73
CA HIS A 69 -6.88 -0.75 14.76
C HIS A 69 -6.50 -2.08 14.11
N VAL A 70 -5.89 -2.06 12.91
CA VAL A 70 -5.44 -3.28 12.22
C VAL A 70 -4.34 -3.98 13.00
N LEU A 71 -3.43 -3.24 13.64
CA LEU A 71 -2.33 -3.75 14.45
C LEU A 71 -2.79 -4.39 15.78
N GLN A 72 -4.00 -4.12 16.25
CA GLN A 72 -4.57 -4.83 17.41
C GLN A 72 -5.02 -6.25 17.05
N PHE A 73 -5.16 -6.56 15.75
CA PHE A 73 -5.64 -7.86 15.26
C PHE A 73 -4.67 -8.48 14.24
N LYS A 74 -3.35 -8.25 14.41
CA LYS A 74 -2.25 -8.65 13.49
C LYS A 74 -2.21 -10.12 13.10
N GLU A 75 -2.78 -11.01 13.90
CA GLU A 75 -2.79 -12.45 13.63
C GLU A 75 -3.85 -12.88 12.59
N ARG A 76 -4.66 -11.94 12.10
CA ARG A 76 -5.75 -12.23 11.16
C ARG A 76 -5.36 -11.81 9.75
N ALA A 77 -5.23 -12.77 8.85
CA ALA A 77 -5.12 -12.48 7.43
C ALA A 77 -6.34 -11.64 7.00
N ASP A 78 -6.09 -10.56 6.26
CA ASP A 78 -7.09 -9.73 5.54
C ASP A 78 -8.11 -8.97 6.40
N TYR A 79 -7.89 -8.95 7.71
CA TYR A 79 -8.62 -8.04 8.59
C TYR A 79 -8.47 -6.57 8.15
N GLY A 80 -7.27 -6.18 7.71
CA GLY A 80 -7.01 -4.84 7.18
C GLY A 80 -7.91 -4.47 5.99
N LYS A 81 -8.05 -5.36 5.00
CA LYS A 81 -8.86 -5.11 3.81
C LYS A 81 -10.34 -4.93 4.16
N ARG A 82 -10.90 -5.80 5.01
CA ARG A 82 -12.29 -5.68 5.46
C ARG A 82 -12.56 -4.43 6.28
N VAL A 83 -11.61 -4.01 7.10
CA VAL A 83 -11.71 -2.74 7.84
C VAL A 83 -11.81 -1.59 6.84
N LEU A 84 -10.98 -1.58 5.80
CA LEU A 84 -11.01 -0.55 4.76
C LEU A 84 -12.33 -0.58 3.95
N ASP A 85 -12.81 -1.76 3.56
CA ASP A 85 -14.07 -1.91 2.80
C ASP A 85 -15.28 -1.41 3.61
N LYS A 86 -15.34 -1.76 4.90
CA LYS A 86 -16.42 -1.32 5.78
C LYS A 86 -16.34 0.18 6.05
N LEU A 87 -15.15 0.70 6.35
CA LEU A 87 -14.93 2.14 6.58
C LEU A 87 -15.30 2.96 5.34
N ALA A 88 -15.00 2.46 4.13
CA ALA A 88 -15.38 3.12 2.89
C ALA A 88 -16.91 3.31 2.80
N GLY A 89 -17.67 2.24 3.10
CA GLY A 89 -19.13 2.30 3.14
C GLY A 89 -19.69 3.21 4.24
N ASP A 90 -19.17 3.10 5.46
CA ASP A 90 -19.66 3.84 6.64
C ASP A 90 -19.34 5.35 6.53
N LEU A 91 -18.21 5.72 5.94
CA LEU A 91 -17.74 7.11 5.82
C LEU A 91 -18.10 7.76 4.47
N GLY A 92 -18.66 7.00 3.52
CA GLY A 92 -18.96 7.50 2.17
C GLY A 92 -17.71 7.91 1.38
N THR A 93 -16.60 7.22 1.60
CA THR A 93 -15.31 7.46 0.91
C THR A 93 -14.87 6.23 0.13
N SER A 94 -13.77 6.33 -0.63
CA SER A 94 -13.23 5.18 -1.37
C SER A 94 -12.27 4.35 -0.52
N GLN A 95 -12.28 3.03 -0.73
CA GLN A 95 -11.30 2.11 -0.15
C GLN A 95 -9.86 2.52 -0.52
N THR A 96 -9.66 2.99 -1.76
CA THR A 96 -8.37 3.48 -2.24
C THR A 96 -7.86 4.68 -1.45
N GLU A 97 -8.73 5.65 -1.12
CA GLU A 97 -8.34 6.83 -0.33
C GLU A 97 -7.89 6.42 1.08
N LEU A 98 -8.64 5.53 1.74
CA LEU A 98 -8.29 5.01 3.06
C LEU A 98 -6.99 4.18 3.03
N SER A 99 -6.79 3.39 1.96
CA SER A 99 -5.55 2.65 1.73
C SER A 99 -4.36 3.60 1.57
N LEU A 100 -4.50 4.68 0.80
CA LEU A 100 -3.46 5.70 0.65
C LEU A 100 -3.14 6.39 1.98
N MET A 101 -4.15 6.74 2.78
CA MET A 101 -3.97 7.31 4.11
C MET A 101 -3.21 6.36 5.05
N LEU A 102 -3.58 5.07 5.05
CA LEU A 102 -2.89 4.03 5.81
C LEU A 102 -1.42 3.89 5.39
N GLN A 103 -1.16 3.82 4.08
CA GLN A 103 0.20 3.76 3.55
C GLN A 103 1.00 5.00 3.92
N PHE A 104 0.38 6.18 3.86
CA PHE A 104 1.00 7.45 4.26
C PHE A 104 1.44 7.43 5.72
N ALA A 105 0.55 7.02 6.64
CA ALA A 105 0.86 6.96 8.06
C ALA A 105 2.00 5.97 8.40
N ARG A 106 2.11 4.87 7.64
CA ARG A 106 3.20 3.89 7.78
C ARG A 106 4.53 4.39 7.20
N ALA A 107 4.47 5.15 6.11
CA ALA A 107 5.65 5.59 5.37
C ALA A 107 6.31 6.85 5.97
N TYR A 108 5.56 7.69 6.69
CA TYR A 108 6.04 8.97 7.21
C TYR A 108 5.78 9.11 8.73
N PRO A 109 6.82 9.37 9.55
CA PRO A 109 6.66 9.58 10.99
C PRO A 109 5.96 10.92 11.30
N MET A 110 5.32 11.03 12.48
CA MET A 110 4.51 12.20 12.92
C MET A 110 5.25 13.56 12.86
N ASN A 111 6.57 13.54 12.98
CA ASN A 111 7.45 14.72 12.95
C ASN A 111 8.13 14.95 11.58
N TRP A 112 7.67 14.29 10.52
CA TRP A 112 8.21 14.48 9.18
C TRP A 112 8.13 15.97 8.78
N PRO A 113 9.19 16.57 8.19
CA PRO A 113 9.22 17.98 7.76
C PRO A 113 8.33 18.25 6.52
N ALA A 114 7.19 17.58 6.46
CA ALA A 114 6.16 17.51 5.43
C ALA A 114 5.44 18.84 5.15
N ASN A 115 5.71 19.87 5.94
CA ASN A 115 4.80 20.98 6.22
C ASN A 115 4.58 21.97 5.06
N LYS A 116 4.91 21.59 3.82
CA LYS A 116 4.66 22.40 2.62
C LYS A 116 4.08 21.63 1.42
N LEU A 117 4.20 20.30 1.37
CA LEU A 117 3.55 19.51 0.33
C LEU A 117 2.09 19.24 0.69
N SER A 118 1.21 19.24 -0.30
CA SER A 118 -0.21 18.88 -0.10
C SER A 118 -0.42 17.37 -0.14
N TRP A 119 -1.57 16.91 0.36
CA TRP A 119 -2.00 15.52 0.28
C TRP A 119 -1.85 14.91 -1.12
N SER A 120 -2.23 15.68 -2.15
CA SER A 120 -2.09 15.25 -3.55
C SER A 120 -0.65 14.98 -4.01
N HIS A 121 0.35 15.67 -3.44
CA HIS A 121 1.76 15.34 -3.69
C HIS A 121 2.10 14.00 -3.04
N TYR A 122 1.65 13.76 -1.81
CA TYR A 122 1.88 12.48 -1.12
C TYR A 122 1.21 11.31 -1.83
N GLN A 123 -0.02 11.47 -2.33
CA GLN A 123 -0.67 10.45 -3.16
C GLN A 123 0.18 10.08 -4.39
N ALA A 124 0.84 11.07 -5.02
CA ALA A 124 1.77 10.79 -6.12
C ALA A 124 3.06 10.11 -5.63
N LEU A 125 3.66 10.60 -4.55
CA LEU A 125 4.89 10.07 -3.98
C LEU A 125 4.75 8.63 -3.47
N LEU A 126 3.56 8.21 -3.00
CA LEU A 126 3.30 6.84 -2.56
C LEU A 126 3.39 5.81 -3.69
N SER A 127 3.41 6.22 -4.95
CA SER A 127 3.68 5.34 -6.09
C SER A 127 5.17 4.95 -6.25
N LEU A 128 6.06 5.56 -5.45
CA LEU A 128 7.47 5.21 -5.36
C LEU A 128 7.69 4.17 -4.28
N ASN A 129 8.28 3.05 -4.68
CA ASN A 129 8.47 1.91 -3.80
C ASN A 129 9.57 2.14 -2.77
N ASP A 130 10.68 2.72 -3.22
CA ASP A 130 11.88 2.98 -2.45
C ASP A 130 11.67 4.22 -1.54
N PRO A 131 11.84 4.08 -0.21
CA PRO A 131 11.82 5.21 0.71
C PRO A 131 12.83 6.31 0.40
N GLU A 132 14.04 5.96 -0.06
CA GLU A 132 15.09 6.94 -0.35
C GLU A 132 14.75 7.76 -1.59
N GLU A 133 14.35 7.08 -2.68
CA GLU A 133 13.86 7.75 -3.88
C GLU A 133 12.64 8.64 -3.59
N ARG A 134 11.70 8.14 -2.79
CA ARG A 134 10.51 8.89 -2.39
C ARG A 134 10.87 10.14 -1.60
N GLU A 135 11.82 10.05 -0.68
CA GLU A 135 12.33 11.20 0.04
C GLU A 135 13.05 12.19 -0.90
N ALA A 136 13.90 11.70 -1.81
CA ALA A 136 14.62 12.54 -2.75
C ALA A 136 13.68 13.37 -3.63
N VAL A 137 12.65 12.72 -4.20
CA VAL A 137 11.63 13.40 -5.01
C VAL A 137 10.83 14.40 -4.16
N ALA A 138 10.46 14.04 -2.93
CA ALA A 138 9.77 14.96 -2.03
C ALA A 138 10.62 16.21 -1.71
N ARG A 139 11.92 16.03 -1.48
CA ARG A 139 12.88 17.11 -1.19
C ARG A 139 13.06 18.04 -2.39
N GLU A 140 13.17 17.47 -3.59
CA GLU A 140 13.24 18.24 -4.83
C GLU A 140 11.95 19.00 -5.11
N ALA A 141 10.79 18.35 -4.89
CA ALA A 141 9.48 18.98 -5.04
C ALA A 141 9.34 20.19 -4.12
N LEU A 142 9.79 20.07 -2.87
CA LEU A 142 9.79 21.16 -1.90
C LEU A 142 10.72 22.30 -2.30
N ASN A 143 11.96 21.98 -2.72
CA ASN A 143 12.96 22.98 -3.08
C ASN A 143 12.60 23.74 -4.37
N ARG A 144 11.96 23.06 -5.33
CA ARG A 144 11.60 23.62 -6.64
C ARG A 144 10.15 24.07 -6.73
N ASN A 145 9.39 23.98 -5.64
CA ASN A 145 7.95 24.27 -5.58
C ASN A 145 7.15 23.53 -6.67
N TRP A 146 7.42 22.24 -6.83
CA TRP A 146 6.74 21.44 -7.84
C TRP A 146 5.24 21.32 -7.55
N THR A 147 4.46 21.27 -8.63
CA THR A 147 3.07 20.82 -8.59
C THR A 147 3.00 19.29 -8.53
N ARG A 148 1.83 18.76 -8.16
CA ARG A 148 1.53 17.31 -8.23
C ARG A 148 1.92 16.71 -9.58
N ASP A 149 1.62 17.39 -10.67
CA ASP A 149 1.83 16.87 -12.02
C ASP A 149 3.32 16.85 -12.39
N GLN A 150 4.09 17.81 -11.89
CA GLN A 150 5.55 17.80 -12.02
C GLN A 150 6.18 16.67 -11.20
N VAL A 151 5.66 16.38 -10.00
CA VAL A 151 6.08 15.19 -9.22
C VAL A 151 5.81 13.91 -9.99
N ARG A 152 4.61 13.74 -10.57
CA ARG A 152 4.26 12.56 -11.37
C ARG A 152 5.15 12.39 -12.59
N GLU A 153 5.44 13.48 -13.27
CA GLU A 153 6.32 13.46 -14.44
C GLU A 153 7.77 13.10 -14.07
N GLU A 154 8.27 13.61 -12.94
CA GLU A 154 9.60 13.23 -12.46
C GLU A 154 9.65 11.74 -12.08
N ILE A 155 8.63 11.24 -11.37
CA ILE A 155 8.51 9.80 -11.05
C ILE A 155 8.54 8.97 -12.34
N ARG A 156 7.80 9.37 -13.37
CA ARG A 156 7.77 8.69 -14.67
C ARG A 156 9.16 8.67 -15.32
N LYS A 157 9.87 9.80 -15.29
CA LYS A 157 11.24 9.91 -15.82
C LYS A 157 12.21 9.01 -15.07
N ARG A 158 12.14 8.95 -13.75
CA ARG A 158 13.02 8.08 -12.95
C ARG A 158 12.77 6.62 -13.27
N LYS A 159 11.52 6.17 -13.28
CA LYS A 159 11.16 4.81 -13.71
C LYS A 159 11.70 4.46 -15.11
N SER A 160 11.63 5.39 -16.07
CA SER A 160 12.21 5.18 -17.41
C SER A 160 13.74 5.13 -17.45
N ARG A 161 14.44 5.72 -16.48
CA ARG A 161 15.91 5.70 -16.37
C ARG A 161 16.41 4.47 -15.62
N SER A 162 15.67 4.00 -14.63
CA SER A 162 15.94 2.76 -13.90
C SER A 162 15.73 1.51 -14.77
N GLY A 163 14.91 1.61 -15.83
CA GLY A 163 14.74 0.57 -16.84
C GLY A 163 15.93 0.40 -17.81
N GLY A 164 17.09 1.01 -17.53
CA GLY A 164 18.26 1.00 -18.42
C GLY A 164 19.62 0.90 -17.73
N SER A 165 19.71 0.47 -16.47
CA SER A 165 21.00 0.27 -15.79
C SER A 165 21.32 -1.22 -15.58
N GLU A 166 22.55 -1.57 -15.98
CA GLU A 166 23.21 -2.87 -15.92
C GLU A 166 22.94 -3.67 -14.66
N ALA A 167 22.80 -4.99 -14.84
CA ALA A 167 22.60 -5.99 -13.81
C ALA A 167 23.68 -5.88 -12.71
N GLU A 168 23.30 -5.32 -11.55
CA GLU A 168 24.04 -5.52 -10.32
C GLU A 168 23.96 -7.01 -9.93
N THR A 169 25.06 -7.72 -10.19
CA THR A 169 25.23 -9.14 -9.86
C THR A 169 25.46 -9.31 -8.36
N TRP A 170 24.37 -9.24 -7.60
CA TRP A 170 24.35 -9.75 -6.23
C TRP A 170 24.46 -11.29 -6.26
N PRO A 171 25.19 -11.93 -5.33
CA PRO A 171 25.13 -13.39 -5.20
C PRO A 171 23.69 -13.79 -4.89
N THR A 172 23.00 -14.37 -5.88
CA THR A 172 21.60 -14.74 -5.83
C THR A 172 21.42 -15.91 -4.87
N VAL A 173 21.16 -15.63 -3.60
CA VAL A 173 20.57 -16.64 -2.72
C VAL A 173 19.26 -17.06 -3.38
N PRO A 174 19.09 -18.32 -3.80
CA PRO A 174 17.87 -18.76 -4.44
C PRO A 174 16.68 -18.46 -3.54
N LEU A 175 15.56 -18.03 -4.13
CA LEU A 175 14.29 -18.11 -3.45
C LEU A 175 14.06 -19.57 -3.09
N VAL A 176 13.96 -19.82 -1.79
CA VAL A 176 13.60 -21.13 -1.25
C VAL A 176 12.30 -20.97 -0.51
N ALA A 177 11.29 -21.70 -0.97
CA ALA A 177 10.03 -21.85 -0.30
C ALA A 177 9.60 -23.31 -0.37
N LYS A 178 8.87 -23.76 0.65
CA LYS A 178 8.21 -25.06 0.66
C LYS A 178 6.70 -24.86 0.72
N PRO A 179 5.91 -25.65 -0.03
CA PRO A 179 4.48 -25.65 0.15
C PRO A 179 4.16 -26.11 1.57
N GLY A 180 3.21 -25.44 2.22
CA GLY A 180 2.65 -25.90 3.49
C GLY A 180 1.65 -27.04 3.27
N LYS A 181 0.88 -27.36 4.31
CA LYS A 181 -0.12 -28.42 4.28
C LYS A 181 -1.51 -27.86 3.97
N ILE A 182 -2.10 -28.25 2.84
CA ILE A 182 -3.50 -27.91 2.48
C ILE A 182 -4.44 -28.35 3.60
N GLY A 183 -5.47 -27.52 3.85
CA GLY A 183 -6.48 -27.83 4.86
C GLY A 183 -6.03 -27.55 6.29
N THR A 184 -4.91 -26.85 6.45
CA THR A 184 -4.41 -26.39 7.74
C THR A 184 -4.87 -24.95 7.95
N TYR A 185 -5.66 -24.73 8.99
CA TYR A 185 -6.27 -23.44 9.29
C TYR A 185 -5.94 -23.01 10.71
N LEU A 186 -5.77 -21.71 10.89
CA LEU A 186 -5.72 -21.12 12.21
C LEU A 186 -7.14 -21.10 12.79
N VAL A 187 -7.30 -21.50 14.06
CA VAL A 187 -8.57 -21.33 14.77
C VAL A 187 -8.53 -20.01 15.53
N ILE A 188 -9.50 -19.13 15.26
CA ILE A 188 -9.61 -17.83 15.91
C ILE A 188 -10.99 -17.63 16.54
N ASP A 189 -11.09 -16.72 17.50
CA ASP A 189 -12.37 -16.17 17.94
C ASP A 189 -12.78 -15.01 17.03
N TRP A 190 -13.99 -15.12 16.46
CA TRP A 190 -14.61 -14.12 15.61
C TRP A 190 -16.07 -13.91 16.02
N ASN A 191 -16.42 -12.70 16.45
CA ASN A 191 -17.77 -12.34 16.93
C ASN A 191 -18.33 -13.30 18.00
N GLY A 192 -17.47 -13.70 18.95
CA GLY A 192 -17.84 -14.63 20.04
C GLY A 192 -17.98 -16.09 19.61
N LYS A 193 -17.57 -16.44 18.39
CA LYS A 193 -17.61 -17.79 17.84
C LYS A 193 -16.21 -18.26 17.45
N LYS A 194 -15.95 -19.57 17.57
CA LYS A 194 -14.73 -20.19 17.05
C LYS A 194 -14.88 -20.43 15.55
N VAL A 195 -13.91 -19.96 14.78
CA VAL A 195 -13.90 -20.06 13.31
C VAL A 195 -12.53 -20.52 12.82
N TYR A 196 -12.50 -21.18 11.66
CA TYR A 196 -11.28 -21.32 10.86
C TYR A 196 -11.00 -20.02 10.10
N ASP A 197 -9.78 -19.51 10.21
CA ASP A 197 -9.25 -18.51 9.28
C ASP A 197 -8.81 -19.21 7.99
N LEU A 198 -9.58 -18.98 6.93
CA LEU A 198 -9.29 -19.55 5.62
C LEU A 198 -8.35 -18.66 4.80
N GLY A 199 -7.96 -17.49 5.32
CA GLY A 199 -7.34 -16.43 4.54
C GLY A 199 -8.31 -15.79 3.55
N PHE A 200 -7.81 -14.81 2.81
CA PHE A 200 -8.55 -13.91 1.91
C PHE A 200 -9.78 -13.27 2.55
N ALA A 201 -9.73 -13.03 3.85
CA ALA A 201 -10.86 -12.52 4.63
C ALA A 201 -12.09 -13.45 4.65
N ASN A 202 -11.90 -14.76 4.45
CA ASN A 202 -12.94 -15.76 4.57
C ASN A 202 -12.81 -16.53 5.88
N PHE A 203 -13.94 -16.76 6.55
CA PHE A 203 -14.00 -17.47 7.82
C PHE A 203 -15.06 -18.56 7.78
N TYR A 204 -14.76 -19.70 8.39
CA TYR A 204 -15.69 -20.80 8.50
C TYR A 204 -16.01 -21.12 9.96
N GLU A 205 -17.27 -21.00 10.36
CA GLU A 205 -17.71 -21.29 11.72
C GLU A 205 -17.54 -22.77 12.07
N ILE A 206 -16.89 -23.03 13.20
CA ILE A 206 -16.70 -24.40 13.71
C ILE A 206 -17.98 -24.83 14.40
N LYS A 207 -18.75 -25.69 13.73
CA LYS A 207 -19.97 -26.31 14.26
C LYS A 207 -19.63 -27.64 14.93
N GLY A 208 -18.89 -27.60 16.04
CA GLY A 208 -18.43 -28.82 16.72
C GLY A 208 -17.30 -28.58 17.71
N PRO A 209 -16.64 -29.65 18.19
CA PRO A 209 -15.46 -29.51 19.02
C PRO A 209 -14.36 -28.76 18.26
N VAL A 210 -13.69 -27.86 18.97
CA VAL A 210 -12.55 -27.12 18.43
C VAL A 210 -11.39 -28.10 18.21
N PRO A 211 -10.75 -28.12 17.03
CA PRO A 211 -9.63 -29.00 16.77
C PRO A 211 -8.38 -28.55 17.50
N GLU A 212 -7.54 -29.53 17.86
CA GLU A 212 -6.20 -29.32 18.42
C GLU A 212 -5.12 -29.76 17.42
N PRO A 213 -4.05 -28.98 17.18
CA PRO A 213 -3.80 -27.66 17.78
C PRO A 213 -4.63 -26.56 17.12
N THR A 214 -5.06 -25.57 17.92
CA THR A 214 -5.72 -24.36 17.43
C THR A 214 -4.79 -23.43 16.65
N ASN A 215 -3.48 -23.52 16.91
CA ASN A 215 -2.44 -22.76 16.23
C ASN A 215 -1.40 -23.72 15.61
N PRO A 216 -1.62 -24.18 14.36
CA PRO A 216 -0.67 -25.03 13.67
C PRO A 216 0.61 -24.25 13.28
N PRO A 217 1.70 -24.94 12.89
CA PRO A 217 2.93 -24.27 12.47
C PRO A 217 2.67 -23.25 11.35
N ALA A 218 3.25 -22.05 11.48
CA ALA A 218 3.08 -20.99 10.48
C ALA A 218 3.55 -21.38 9.08
N GLU A 219 4.47 -22.35 8.98
CA GLU A 219 4.94 -22.90 7.72
C GLU A 219 3.87 -23.72 6.96
N ASP A 220 2.87 -24.25 7.66
CA ASP A 220 1.80 -25.05 7.08
C ASP A 220 0.56 -24.22 6.70
N LEU A 221 0.44 -22.99 7.20
CA LEU A 221 -0.71 -22.13 6.97
C LEU A 221 -0.75 -21.55 5.55
N TYR A 222 -1.97 -21.15 5.15
CA TYR A 222 -2.26 -20.36 3.94
C TYR A 222 -1.71 -20.96 2.64
N THR A 223 -1.80 -22.29 2.53
CA THR A 223 -1.41 -23.05 1.35
C THR A 223 -2.66 -23.62 0.67
N TYR A 224 -2.79 -23.37 -0.64
CA TYR A 224 -4.02 -23.63 -1.39
C TYR A 224 -3.75 -24.25 -2.75
N GLU A 225 -4.70 -25.06 -3.21
CA GLU A 225 -4.82 -25.41 -4.62
C GLU A 225 -5.57 -24.30 -5.35
N VAL A 226 -5.12 -23.98 -6.57
CA VAL A 226 -5.71 -22.94 -7.39
C VAL A 226 -5.98 -23.37 -8.82
N GLN A 227 -7.02 -22.78 -9.38
CA GLN A 227 -7.30 -22.78 -10.81
C GLN A 227 -6.88 -21.43 -11.37
N VAL A 228 -5.84 -21.44 -12.19
CA VAL A 228 -5.36 -20.23 -12.87
C VAL A 228 -6.34 -19.86 -13.98
N GLU A 229 -6.82 -18.62 -13.97
CA GLU A 229 -7.79 -18.10 -14.93
C GLU A 229 -7.08 -17.40 -16.09
N ASP A 230 -6.24 -16.41 -15.78
CA ASP A 230 -5.47 -15.68 -16.78
C ASP A 230 -4.15 -15.13 -16.21
N VAL A 231 -3.16 -14.97 -17.07
CA VAL A 231 -1.86 -14.36 -16.74
C VAL A 231 -1.85 -12.93 -17.26
N ILE A 232 -1.64 -11.98 -16.34
CA ILE A 232 -1.74 -10.55 -16.63
C ILE A 232 -0.41 -10.06 -17.23
N ASP A 233 0.68 -10.28 -16.52
CA ASP A 233 2.05 -9.91 -16.88
C ASP A 233 3.04 -10.99 -16.40
N GLY A 234 4.35 -10.73 -16.45
CA GLY A 234 5.39 -11.70 -16.13
C GLY A 234 5.48 -12.13 -14.66
N ASP A 235 4.71 -11.50 -13.75
CA ASP A 235 4.72 -11.84 -12.33
C ASP A 235 3.34 -11.85 -11.66
N THR A 236 2.27 -11.56 -12.40
CA THR A 236 0.92 -11.41 -11.84
C THR A 236 -0.13 -12.20 -12.63
N PHE A 237 -1.01 -12.91 -11.93
CA PHE A 237 -2.08 -13.72 -12.52
C PHE A 237 -3.37 -13.72 -11.70
N TRP A 238 -4.49 -13.99 -12.36
CA TRP A 238 -5.80 -14.22 -11.75
C TRP A 238 -5.99 -15.70 -11.45
N ALA A 239 -6.52 -16.00 -10.26
CA ALA A 239 -6.79 -17.37 -9.85
C ALA A 239 -8.05 -17.51 -9.01
N ASN A 240 -8.74 -18.62 -9.22
CA ASN A 240 -9.79 -19.12 -8.35
C ASN A 240 -9.16 -20.08 -7.33
N ILE A 241 -9.22 -19.71 -6.05
CA ILE A 241 -8.51 -20.36 -4.95
C ILE A 241 -9.50 -21.17 -4.14
N HIS A 242 -9.21 -22.46 -3.95
CA HIS A 242 -10.03 -23.32 -3.10
C HIS A 242 -9.60 -23.18 -1.64
N LEU A 243 -10.46 -22.58 -0.83
CA LEU A 243 -10.19 -22.30 0.59
C LEU A 243 -10.60 -23.46 1.53
N GLY A 244 -11.14 -24.53 0.96
CA GLY A 244 -11.78 -25.61 1.71
C GLY A 244 -13.25 -25.34 2.02
N PHE A 245 -13.94 -26.35 2.56
CA PHE A 245 -15.36 -26.28 2.92
C PHE A 245 -16.30 -25.90 1.76
N GLY A 246 -15.89 -26.14 0.52
CA GLY A 246 -16.63 -25.73 -0.68
C GLY A 246 -16.57 -24.22 -0.96
N ILE A 247 -15.72 -23.48 -0.25
CA ILE A 247 -15.55 -22.04 -0.42
C ILE A 247 -14.44 -21.77 -1.43
N TRP A 248 -14.72 -20.89 -2.37
CA TRP A 248 -13.79 -20.42 -3.39
C TRP A 248 -13.68 -18.90 -3.31
N THR A 249 -12.50 -18.37 -3.64
CA THR A 249 -12.29 -16.93 -3.78
C THR A 249 -11.52 -16.63 -5.06
N HIS A 250 -11.90 -15.54 -5.74
CA HIS A 250 -11.19 -15.07 -6.93
C HIS A 250 -10.23 -13.95 -6.52
N GLN A 251 -8.93 -14.14 -6.74
CA GLN A 251 -7.90 -13.20 -6.34
C GLN A 251 -6.86 -12.97 -7.43
N LYS A 252 -6.33 -11.75 -7.43
CA LYS A 252 -5.14 -11.37 -8.19
C LYS A 252 -3.92 -11.63 -7.34
N LEU A 253 -3.03 -12.50 -7.81
CA LEU A 253 -1.83 -12.93 -7.10
C LEU A 253 -0.60 -12.42 -7.82
N ARG A 254 0.38 -11.96 -7.05
CA ARG A 254 1.69 -11.56 -7.53
C ARG A 254 2.76 -12.48 -6.98
N LEU A 255 3.72 -12.87 -7.82
CA LEU A 255 4.84 -13.70 -7.39
C LEU A 255 5.71 -12.93 -6.38
N ARG A 256 5.95 -13.56 -5.23
CA ARG A 256 6.79 -13.02 -4.16
C ARG A 256 8.26 -12.96 -4.59
N GLY A 257 8.96 -11.90 -4.19
CA GLY A 257 10.41 -11.81 -4.27
C GLY A 257 10.99 -11.50 -5.66
N LEU A 258 10.16 -11.18 -6.65
CA LEU A 258 10.62 -10.84 -8.00
C LEU A 258 9.80 -9.70 -8.62
N ASP A 259 10.40 -9.05 -9.62
CA ASP A 259 9.76 -8.05 -10.47
C ASP A 259 10.03 -8.39 -11.94
N ALA A 260 8.96 -8.58 -12.70
CA ALA A 260 9.06 -8.83 -14.13
C ALA A 260 9.19 -7.51 -14.92
N PRO A 261 9.82 -7.52 -16.10
CA PRO A 261 9.87 -6.35 -16.97
C PRO A 261 8.47 -5.84 -17.36
N GLU A 262 8.39 -4.55 -17.70
CA GLU A 262 7.13 -3.88 -18.08
C GLU A 262 6.40 -4.62 -19.20
N ILE A 263 5.08 -4.79 -19.08
CA ILE A 263 4.26 -5.64 -19.97
C ILE A 263 4.36 -5.30 -21.48
N GLU A 264 4.64 -4.04 -21.80
CA GLU A 264 4.73 -3.58 -23.19
C GLU A 264 6.09 -3.89 -23.84
N SER A 265 7.12 -4.14 -23.02
CA SER A 265 8.47 -4.51 -23.46
C SER A 265 8.50 -5.91 -24.10
N ALA A 266 9.54 -6.21 -24.87
CA ALA A 266 9.70 -7.53 -25.48
C ALA A 266 9.95 -8.60 -24.40
N GLU A 267 10.76 -8.22 -23.40
CA GLU A 267 11.15 -9.02 -22.24
C GLU A 267 9.94 -9.31 -21.35
N GLY A 268 9.06 -8.31 -21.13
CA GLY A 268 7.83 -8.47 -20.36
C GLY A 268 6.83 -9.41 -21.04
N LYS A 269 6.75 -9.39 -22.37
CA LYS A 269 5.94 -10.33 -23.16
C LYS A 269 6.48 -11.75 -23.08
N GLU A 270 7.80 -11.90 -23.12
CA GLU A 270 8.46 -13.19 -22.97
C GLU A 270 8.22 -13.78 -21.57
N ALA A 271 8.43 -12.98 -20.52
CA ALA A 271 8.16 -13.37 -19.13
C ALA A 271 6.71 -13.80 -18.92
N LYS A 272 5.76 -13.05 -19.50
CA LYS A 272 4.33 -13.39 -19.47
C LYS A 272 4.02 -14.73 -20.14
N GLU A 273 4.50 -14.95 -21.36
CA GLU A 273 4.25 -16.20 -22.08
C GLU A 273 4.91 -17.40 -21.39
N PHE A 274 6.09 -17.19 -20.79
CA PHE A 274 6.75 -18.21 -19.99
C PHE A 274 5.95 -18.56 -18.73
N LEU A 275 5.49 -17.57 -17.98
CA LEU A 275 4.63 -17.78 -16.81
C LEU A 275 3.34 -18.52 -17.20
N LYS A 276 2.69 -18.10 -18.29
CA LYS A 276 1.50 -18.76 -18.84
C LYS A 276 1.77 -20.22 -19.21
N LYS A 277 2.93 -20.52 -19.80
CA LYS A 277 3.33 -21.89 -20.12
C LYS A 277 3.49 -22.72 -18.85
N LEU A 278 4.20 -22.23 -17.84
CA LEU A 278 4.39 -22.94 -16.57
C LEU A 278 3.07 -23.20 -15.83
N LEU A 279 2.18 -22.22 -15.86
CA LEU A 279 0.85 -22.31 -15.26
C LEU A 279 -0.15 -23.08 -16.12
N SER A 280 0.19 -23.51 -17.34
CA SER A 280 -0.73 -24.28 -18.19
C SER A 280 -0.84 -25.75 -17.73
N PRO A 281 -1.98 -26.43 -17.98
CA PRO A 281 -2.13 -27.86 -17.66
C PRO A 281 -1.08 -28.76 -18.34
N ALA A 282 -0.62 -28.36 -19.53
CA ALA A 282 0.33 -29.13 -20.35
C ALA A 282 1.69 -29.33 -19.66
N THR A 283 2.13 -28.36 -18.87
CA THR A 283 3.45 -28.39 -18.21
C THR A 283 3.42 -29.12 -16.87
N ARG A 284 2.23 -29.32 -16.29
CA ARG A 284 2.05 -29.77 -14.90
C ARG A 284 1.79 -31.26 -14.74
N HIS A 285 1.70 -32.03 -15.84
CA HIS A 285 1.41 -33.47 -15.81
C HIS A 285 0.23 -33.83 -14.88
N SER A 286 -0.88 -33.08 -15.00
CA SER A 286 -2.08 -33.19 -14.15
C SER A 286 -1.90 -32.82 -12.67
N SER A 287 -0.76 -32.25 -12.27
CA SER A 287 -0.58 -31.71 -10.92
C SER A 287 -1.31 -30.36 -10.75
N PRO A 288 -1.98 -30.12 -9.61
CA PRO A 288 -2.60 -28.83 -9.32
C PRO A 288 -1.55 -27.72 -9.23
N VAL A 289 -1.96 -26.47 -9.51
CA VAL A 289 -1.15 -25.32 -9.13
C VAL A 289 -1.35 -25.10 -7.64
N MET A 290 -0.26 -25.02 -6.93
CA MET A 290 -0.22 -24.76 -5.50
C MET A 290 0.26 -23.33 -5.28
N ILE A 291 -0.37 -22.63 -4.35
CA ILE A 291 0.14 -21.35 -3.87
C ILE A 291 0.33 -21.42 -2.36
N LYS A 292 1.25 -20.62 -1.86
CA LYS A 292 1.29 -20.22 -0.46
C LYS A 292 1.32 -18.71 -0.43
N THR A 293 0.33 -18.11 0.21
CA THR A 293 0.28 -16.65 0.29
C THR A 293 1.08 -16.14 1.47
N VAL A 294 1.75 -15.03 1.23
CA VAL A 294 2.38 -14.19 2.24
C VAL A 294 1.61 -12.87 2.27
N ARG A 295 1.71 -12.17 3.41
CA ARG A 295 1.02 -10.92 3.69
C ARG A 295 1.05 -9.97 2.49
N SER A 296 -0.05 -9.23 2.33
CA SER A 296 -0.24 -8.24 1.27
C SER A 296 0.87 -7.19 1.22
N ASP A 297 1.33 -6.89 0.00
CA ASP A 297 2.24 -5.78 -0.24
C ASP A 297 1.53 -4.42 0.00
N LYS A 298 2.27 -3.31 -0.12
CA LYS A 298 1.71 -1.96 0.04
C LYS A 298 0.61 -1.59 -0.96
N TYR A 299 0.38 -2.40 -2.00
CA TYR A 299 -0.65 -2.21 -3.02
C TYR A 299 -1.86 -3.15 -2.82
N ASP A 300 -1.98 -3.77 -1.64
CA ASP A 300 -3.10 -4.67 -1.30
C ASP A 300 -3.16 -5.91 -2.22
N ARG A 301 -2.02 -6.29 -2.83
CA ARG A 301 -1.89 -7.51 -3.64
C ARG A 301 -1.36 -8.65 -2.78
N TYR A 302 -1.92 -9.84 -2.94
CA TYR A 302 -1.39 -11.04 -2.28
C TYR A 302 -0.10 -11.47 -2.96
N LEU A 303 0.98 -11.50 -2.19
CA LEU A 303 2.24 -12.10 -2.62
C LEU A 303 2.12 -13.61 -2.46
N ALA A 304 2.56 -14.36 -3.47
CA ALA A 304 2.45 -15.81 -3.48
C ALA A 304 3.77 -16.45 -3.87
N ASP A 305 4.13 -17.49 -3.13
CA ASP A 305 5.00 -18.55 -3.62
C ASP A 305 4.14 -19.54 -4.42
N VAL A 306 4.57 -19.89 -5.62
CA VAL A 306 3.76 -20.68 -6.55
C VAL A 306 4.51 -21.90 -7.04
N TRP A 307 3.83 -23.06 -6.99
CA TRP A 307 4.35 -24.31 -7.48
C TRP A 307 3.45 -24.93 -8.54
N ALA A 308 4.10 -25.43 -9.59
CA ALA A 308 3.52 -26.19 -10.68
C ALA A 308 4.10 -27.61 -10.61
N GLY A 309 3.45 -28.49 -9.85
CA GLY A 309 4.02 -29.80 -9.53
C GLY A 309 5.30 -29.66 -8.69
N LYS A 310 6.46 -30.06 -9.23
CA LYS A 310 7.77 -29.93 -8.56
C LYS A 310 8.49 -28.60 -8.86
N ILE A 311 7.98 -27.82 -9.80
CA ILE A 311 8.59 -26.57 -10.24
C ILE A 311 8.16 -25.46 -9.31
N TYR A 312 9.13 -24.77 -8.68
CA TYR A 312 8.88 -23.55 -7.95
C TYR A 312 9.03 -22.35 -8.90
N ILE A 313 7.89 -21.78 -9.29
CA ILE A 313 7.79 -20.86 -10.42
C ILE A 313 8.57 -19.57 -10.18
N ASN A 314 8.53 -19.05 -8.94
CA ASN A 314 9.20 -17.80 -8.60
C ASN A 314 10.71 -17.90 -8.88
N GLN A 315 11.35 -19.00 -8.47
CA GLN A 315 12.77 -19.21 -8.74
C GLN A 315 13.03 -19.52 -10.21
N GLU A 316 12.14 -20.27 -10.88
CA GLU A 316 12.31 -20.60 -12.31
C GLU A 316 12.35 -19.34 -13.19
N LEU A 317 11.54 -18.32 -12.90
CA LEU A 317 11.59 -17.02 -13.60
C LEU A 317 12.92 -16.30 -13.40
N LEU A 318 13.49 -16.36 -12.19
CA LEU A 318 14.80 -15.79 -11.89
C LEU A 318 15.93 -16.56 -12.59
N ASP A 319 15.88 -17.90 -12.57
CA ASP A 319 16.87 -18.76 -13.23
C ASP A 319 16.88 -18.60 -14.75
N LYS A 320 15.76 -18.16 -15.33
CA LYS A 320 15.63 -17.83 -16.75
C LYS A 320 15.90 -16.36 -17.09
N GLU A 321 16.25 -15.54 -16.09
CA GLU A 321 16.49 -14.11 -16.26
C GLU A 321 15.27 -13.35 -16.82
N LEU A 322 14.07 -13.89 -16.59
CA LEU A 322 12.80 -13.30 -17.03
C LEU A 322 12.18 -12.37 -15.97
N ALA A 323 12.81 -12.29 -14.81
CA ALA A 323 12.48 -11.38 -13.74
C ALA A 323 13.73 -11.04 -12.92
N VAL A 324 13.68 -9.92 -12.20
CA VAL A 324 14.77 -9.48 -11.32
C VAL A 324 14.37 -9.72 -9.87
N ARG A 325 15.33 -10.14 -9.03
CA ARG A 325 15.11 -10.32 -7.60
C ARG A 325 14.80 -8.97 -6.95
N VAL A 326 13.77 -8.93 -6.11
CA VAL A 326 13.51 -7.79 -5.22
C VAL A 326 13.56 -8.23 -3.76
N ASN A 327 14.01 -7.33 -2.90
CA ASN A 327 13.96 -7.52 -1.45
C ASN A 327 12.50 -7.43 -0.98
N ASP A 328 12.04 -8.46 -0.29
CA ASP A 328 10.71 -8.52 0.34
C ASP A 328 10.63 -7.65 1.60
#